data_AF-A0A7D9HGJ3-F1
#
_entry.id   AF-A0A7D9HGJ3-F1
#
_cell.length_a   1.000
_cell.length_b   1.000
_cell.length_c   1.000
_cell.angle_alpha   90.00
_cell.angle_beta   90.00
_cell.angle_gamma   90.00
#
_symmetry.space_group_name_H-M   'P 1'
#
loop_
_entity.id
_entity.type
_entity.pdbx_description
1 polymer ?
#
loop_
_entity_poly.entity_id
_entity_poly.type
_entity_poly.pdbx_seq_one_letter_code
_entity_poly.pdbx_strand_id
1 'polypeptide(L)' 'PAMRFNKLFKTREKWSLEDIQPYLADLESPGQSLKALLLKFARCSTDGAGNKVYNSKRPLN' A
#
# COMPACT_ATOMS: atom_id res chain seq x y z
N PRO A 1 -8.31 -7.96 -1.05
CA PRO A 1 -7.30 -6.86 -1.12
C PRO A 1 -7.76 -5.52 -0.52
N ALA A 2 -8.85 -4.90 -0.99
CA ALA A 2 -9.26 -3.54 -0.60
C ALA A 2 -9.45 -3.34 0.92
N MET A 3 -10.14 -4.25 1.62
CA MET A 3 -10.27 -4.19 3.09
C MET A 3 -8.93 -4.25 3.83
N ARG A 4 -7.95 -5.03 3.31
CA ARG A 4 -6.63 -5.18 3.94
C ARG A 4 -5.81 -3.90 3.82
N PHE A 5 -5.81 -3.29 2.63
CA PHE A 5 -5.24 -1.95 2.41
C PHE A 5 -5.89 -0.92 3.33
N ASN A 6 -7.22 -0.88 3.42
CA ASN A 6 -7.90 0.06 4.31
C ASN A 6 -7.51 -0.14 5.77
N LYS A 7 -7.40 -1.38 6.26
CA LYS A 7 -6.94 -1.65 7.63
C LYS A 7 -5.50 -1.15 7.85
N LEU A 8 -4.57 -1.48 6.95
CA LEU A 8 -3.18 -1.04 7.05
C LEU A 8 -3.05 0.49 7.03
N PHE A 9 -3.77 1.16 6.13
CA PHE A 9 -3.77 2.62 6.03
C PHE A 9 -4.49 3.32 7.18
N LYS A 10 -5.47 2.66 7.82
CA LYS A 10 -6.08 3.15 9.08
C LYS A 10 -5.12 3.05 10.26
N THR A 11 -4.26 2.03 10.30
CA THR A 11 -3.25 1.89 11.36
C THR A 11 -2.09 2.86 11.18
N ARG A 12 -1.65 3.08 9.94
CA ARG A 12 -0.54 3.99 9.61
C ARG A 12 -0.80 4.60 8.24
N GLU A 13 -0.85 5.93 8.15
CA GLU A 13 -1.26 6.62 6.91
C GLU A 13 -0.27 6.44 5.75
N LYS A 14 1.03 6.32 6.05
CA LYS A 14 2.12 6.25 5.06
C LYS A 14 2.97 5.01 5.26
N TRP A 15 3.05 4.14 4.26
CA TRP A 15 3.82 2.91 4.30
C TRP A 15 4.93 2.89 3.25
N SER A 16 6.09 2.35 3.59
CA SER A 16 7.14 2.04 2.61
C SER A 16 6.82 0.72 1.88
N LEU A 17 7.37 0.52 0.69
CA LEU A 17 7.14 -0.73 -0.07
C LEU A 17 7.61 -1.96 0.73
N GLU A 18 8.82 -1.88 1.27
CA GLU A 18 9.43 -2.91 2.12
C GLU A 18 8.61 -3.22 3.37
N ASP A 19 8.07 -2.19 4.02
CA ASP A 19 7.25 -2.35 5.22
C ASP A 19 5.92 -3.01 4.91
N ILE A 20 5.24 -2.61 3.82
CA ILE A 20 3.88 -3.07 3.51
C ILE A 20 3.87 -4.46 2.86
N GLN A 21 4.96 -4.83 2.18
CA GLN A 21 5.10 -6.10 1.46
C GLN A 21 4.78 -7.33 2.32
N PRO A 22 5.37 -7.56 3.52
CA PRO A 22 5.06 -8.75 4.32
C PRO A 22 3.58 -8.86 4.72
N TYR A 23 2.87 -7.74 4.86
CA TYR A 23 1.44 -7.74 5.20
C TYR A 23 0.52 -8.06 4.00
N LEU A 24 1.05 -7.94 2.79
CA LEU A 24 0.34 -8.10 1.53
C LEU A 24 0.90 -9.24 0.67
N ALA A 25 1.95 -9.94 1.12
CA ALA A 25 2.58 -11.05 0.42
C ALA A 25 1.58 -12.18 0.09
N ASP A 26 0.63 -12.43 0.99
CA ASP A 26 -0.49 -13.38 0.79
C ASP A 26 -1.44 -12.97 -0.37
N LEU A 27 -1.46 -11.70 -0.77
CA LEU A 27 -2.27 -11.23 -1.89
C LEU A 27 -1.53 -11.29 -3.23
N GLU A 28 -0.23 -11.58 -3.22
CA GLU A 28 0.54 -11.72 -4.45
C GLU A 28 0.24 -13.07 -5.09
N SER A 29 -0.20 -13.06 -6.34
CA SER A 29 -0.54 -14.27 -7.10
C SER A 29 0.05 -14.19 -8.52
N PRO A 30 0.17 -15.31 -9.24
CA PRO A 30 0.66 -15.31 -10.62
C PRO A 30 -0.22 -14.40 -11.50
N GLY A 31 0.33 -13.26 -11.94
CA GLY A 31 -0.39 -12.23 -12.69
C GLY A 31 -0.87 -11.03 -11.86
N GLN A 32 -0.68 -11.05 -10.54
CA GLN A 32 -1.00 -9.94 -9.65
C GLN A 32 0.13 -9.72 -8.64
N SER A 33 1.03 -8.80 -8.95
CA SER A 33 2.11 -8.39 -8.04
C SER A 33 1.66 -7.32 -7.06
N LEU A 34 2.35 -7.20 -5.92
CA LEU A 34 2.13 -6.14 -4.96
C LEU A 34 2.13 -4.73 -5.58
N LYS A 35 3.06 -4.46 -6.51
CA LYS A 35 3.14 -3.18 -7.22
C LYS A 35 1.86 -2.87 -8.00
N ALA A 36 1.27 -3.87 -8.68
CA ALA A 36 0.01 -3.71 -9.41
C ALA A 36 -1.16 -3.45 -8.46
N LEU A 37 -1.19 -4.11 -7.30
CA LEU A 37 -2.15 -3.85 -6.22
C LEU A 37 -2.00 -2.42 -5.68
N LEU A 38 -0.78 -1.98 -5.41
CA LEU A 38 -0.48 -0.62 -4.93
C LEU A 38 -0.92 0.44 -5.95
N LEU A 39 -0.65 0.24 -7.24
CA LEU A 39 -1.14 1.14 -8.30
C LEU A 39 -2.67 1.26 -8.33
N LYS A 40 -3.39 0.19 -7.96
CA LYS A 40 -4.85 0.14 -7.96
C LYS A 40 -5.46 0.73 -6.69
N PHE A 41 -4.90 0.46 -5.52
CA PHE A 41 -5.50 0.76 -4.21
C PHE A 41 -4.79 1.87 -3.42
N ALA A 42 -3.56 2.23 -3.78
CA ALA A 42 -2.74 3.20 -3.08
C ALA A 42 -2.27 4.34 -3.99
N ARG A 43 -1.80 5.43 -3.38
CA ARG A 43 -1.12 6.54 -4.04
C ARG A 43 0.34 6.54 -3.61
N CYS A 44 1.25 6.60 -4.58
CA CYS A 44 2.67 6.79 -4.33
C CYS A 44 2.96 8.28 -4.11
N SER A 45 3.77 8.61 -3.12
CA SER A 45 4.24 9.97 -2.83
C SER A 45 5.67 9.89 -2.30
N THR A 46 6.33 11.02 -2.21
CA THR A 46 7.67 11.11 -1.61
C THR A 46 7.54 11.78 -0.25
N ASP A 47 8.19 11.24 0.78
CA ASP A 47 8.25 11.89 2.09
C ASP A 47 9.29 13.04 2.10
N GLY A 48 9.40 13.75 3.23
CA GLY A 48 10.35 14.86 3.38
C GLY A 48 11.82 14.44 3.36
N ALA A 49 12.12 13.15 3.48
CA ALA A 49 13.47 12.59 3.39
C ALA A 49 13.81 12.05 1.98
N GLY A 50 12.87 12.12 1.03
CA GLY A 50 13.07 11.62 -0.33
C GLY A 50 12.64 10.16 -0.55
N ASN A 51 12.07 9.50 0.46
CA ASN A 51 11.66 8.10 0.36
C ASN A 51 10.29 7.95 -0.28
N LYS A 52 10.12 6.91 -1.09
CA LYS A 52 8.82 6.56 -1.70
C LYS A 52 7.91 5.94 -0.64
N VAL A 53 6.78 6.60 -0.40
CA VAL A 53 5.74 6.16 0.53
C VAL A 53 4.41 5.97 -0.19
N TYR A 54 3.61 5.04 0.31
CA TYR A 54 2.31 4.65 -0.21
C TYR A 54 1.23 4.97 0.82
N ASN A 55 0.15 5.62 0.39
CA ASN A 55 -1.01 5.97 1.21
C ASN A 55 -2.31 5.56 0.52
N SER A 56 -3.42 5.54 1.25
CA SER A 56 -4.73 5.15 0.68
C SER A 56 -5.13 6.09 -0.45
N LYS A 57 -5.50 5.52 -1.61
CA LYS A 57 -6.04 6.32 -2.74
C LYS A 57 -7.47 6.80 -2.49
N ARG A 58 -8.21 6.11 -1.62
CA ARG A 58 -9.60 6.46 -1.27
C ARG A 58 -9.70 6.96 0.17
N PRO A 59 -10.62 7.90 0.45
CA PRO A 59 -10.93 8.25 1.83
C PRO A 59 -11.33 7.00 2.59
N LEU A 60 -10.69 6.80 3.74
CA LEU A 60 -10.92 5.67 4.62
C LEU A 60 -12.20 5.94 5.42
N ASN A 61 -13.37 5.73 4.80
CA ASN A 61 -14.65 5.74 5.52
C ASN A 61 -14.73 4.62 6.56
#